data_AF-A0A6A4HUV7-F1
#
_entry.id   AF-A0A6A4HUV7-F1
#
_cell.length_a   1.000
_cell.length_b   1.000
_cell.length_c   1.000
_cell.angle_alpha   90.00
_cell.angle_beta   90.00
_cell.angle_gamma   90.00
#
_symmetry.space_group_name_H-M   'P 1'
#
loop_
_entity.id
_entity.type
_entity.pdbx_description
1 polymer ?
#
loop_
_entity_poly.entity_id
_entity_poly.type
_entity_poly.pdbx_seq_one_letter_code
_entity_poly.pdbx_strand_id
1 'polypeptide(L)'
;MWFNRAFTYLNVDLGPQFAHLVRLWVDLEKNHNWDNPRRGLSHLNRPVMLNDWISNQRAGAISALSTGPLVQRFAKELWTWWCSLQPKWRCMTSDNRPGPLLTFGSDWKPLHKWGNNGWLGIITCLKWWREGLNSLSDKDRLQLEADWFCAVSDVSKMLQGLLEWYSKAS
;
A
#
# COMPACT_ATOMS: atom_id res chain seq x y z
N MET A 1 -9.18 4.39 -20.18
CA MET A 1 -9.53 4.21 -18.75
C MET A 1 -8.27 3.96 -17.94
N TRP A 2 -8.06 4.70 -16.87
CA TRP A 2 -6.86 4.59 -16.01
C TRP A 2 -6.84 3.28 -15.21
N PHE A 3 -8.01 2.84 -14.74
CA PHE A 3 -8.14 1.68 -13.86
C PHE A 3 -7.66 0.40 -14.53
N ASN A 4 -8.03 0.12 -15.79
CA ASN A 4 -7.60 -1.08 -16.49
C ASN A 4 -6.07 -1.20 -16.54
N ARG A 5 -5.36 -0.10 -16.80
CA ARG A 5 -3.88 -0.08 -16.80
C ARG A 5 -3.32 -0.36 -15.41
N ALA A 6 -3.88 0.28 -14.38
CA ALA A 6 -3.47 0.08 -13.00
C ALA A 6 -3.76 -1.35 -12.50
N PHE A 7 -4.92 -1.89 -12.83
CA PHE A 7 -5.32 -3.26 -12.49
C PHE A 7 -4.42 -4.28 -13.18
N THR A 8 -4.19 -4.17 -14.50
CA THR A 8 -3.24 -5.05 -15.20
C THR A 8 -1.85 -4.98 -14.56
N TYR A 9 -1.42 -3.81 -14.11
CA TYR A 9 -0.12 -3.65 -13.45
C TYR A 9 -0.05 -4.35 -12.08
N LEU A 10 -1.13 -4.32 -11.30
CA LEU A 10 -1.19 -4.92 -9.96
C LEU A 10 -1.64 -6.39 -9.95
N ASN A 11 -2.32 -6.86 -10.99
CA ASN A 11 -2.88 -8.20 -11.08
C ASN A 11 -1.79 -9.24 -11.44
N VAL A 12 -0.86 -9.43 -10.52
CA VAL A 12 0.25 -10.39 -10.56
C VAL A 12 0.12 -11.41 -9.45
N ASP A 13 0.66 -12.61 -9.64
CA ASP A 13 0.66 -13.64 -8.60
C ASP A 13 1.78 -13.40 -7.58
N LEU A 14 1.40 -12.80 -6.45
CA LEU A 14 2.25 -12.58 -5.28
C LEU A 14 1.70 -13.30 -4.03
N GLY A 15 0.80 -14.26 -4.24
CA GLY A 15 0.12 -14.99 -3.18
C GLY A 15 -1.23 -14.42 -2.75
N PRO A 16 -2.00 -15.20 -1.97
CA PRO A 16 -3.41 -14.94 -1.70
C PRO A 16 -3.67 -13.68 -0.87
N GLN A 17 -2.75 -13.31 0.03
CA GLN A 17 -2.88 -12.11 0.87
C GLN A 17 -2.81 -10.84 0.01
N PHE A 18 -1.91 -10.79 -0.96
CA PHE A 18 -1.80 -9.68 -1.89
C PHE A 18 -2.99 -9.64 -2.85
N ALA A 19 -3.43 -10.79 -3.36
CA ALA A 19 -4.63 -10.87 -4.20
C ALA A 19 -5.88 -10.38 -3.46
N HIS A 20 -6.02 -10.68 -2.16
CA HIS A 20 -7.09 -10.17 -1.31
C HIS A 20 -7.04 -8.64 -1.21
N LEU A 21 -5.85 -8.07 -0.95
CA LEU A 21 -5.67 -6.61 -0.93
C LEU A 21 -6.09 -5.96 -2.26
N VAL A 22 -5.69 -6.53 -3.40
CA VAL A 22 -6.07 -6.03 -4.72
C VAL A 22 -7.59 -6.07 -4.94
N ARG A 23 -8.28 -7.10 -4.45
CA ARG A 23 -9.76 -7.19 -4.51
C ARG A 23 -10.42 -6.08 -3.67
N LEU A 24 -9.97 -5.86 -2.44
CA LEU A 24 -10.47 -4.77 -1.60
C LEU A 24 -10.28 -3.41 -2.29
N TRP A 25 -9.15 -3.22 -2.97
CA TRP A 25 -8.91 -1.99 -3.75
C TRP A 25 -9.86 -1.87 -4.94
N VAL A 26 -10.11 -2.96 -5.67
CA VAL A 26 -11.11 -2.98 -6.75
C VAL A 26 -12.49 -2.57 -6.23
N ASP A 27 -12.91 -3.07 -5.06
CA ASP A 27 -14.18 -2.71 -4.44
C ASP A 27 -14.24 -1.22 -4.06
N LEU A 28 -13.15 -0.66 -3.52
CA LEU A 28 -13.05 0.77 -3.23
C LEU A 28 -13.26 1.61 -4.49
N GLU A 29 -12.53 1.29 -5.56
CA GLU A 29 -12.60 2.05 -6.81
C GLU A 29 -13.97 1.89 -7.48
N LYS A 30 -14.57 0.70 -7.42
CA LYS A 30 -15.94 0.43 -7.90
C LYS A 30 -16.97 1.26 -7.15
N ASN A 31 -16.88 1.33 -5.83
CA ASN A 31 -17.78 2.14 -4.99
C ASN A 31 -17.72 3.64 -5.32
N HIS A 32 -16.62 4.09 -5.93
CA HIS A 32 -16.43 5.46 -6.38
C HIS A 32 -16.55 5.60 -7.91
N ASN A 33 -17.25 4.68 -8.58
CA ASN A 33 -17.51 4.69 -10.02
C ASN A 33 -16.25 4.80 -10.90
N TRP A 34 -15.12 4.29 -10.41
CA TRP A 34 -13.82 4.40 -11.09
C TRP A 34 -13.39 5.84 -11.34
N ASP A 35 -13.89 6.79 -10.54
CA ASP A 35 -13.50 8.19 -10.61
C ASP A 35 -12.00 8.35 -10.30
N ASN A 36 -11.40 9.42 -10.80
CA ASN A 36 -9.97 9.67 -10.70
C ASN A 36 -9.69 11.11 -10.22
N PRO A 37 -9.97 11.40 -8.95
CA PRO A 37 -9.75 12.72 -8.40
C PRO A 37 -8.26 13.07 -8.39
N ARG A 38 -7.96 14.37 -8.49
CA ARG A 38 -6.57 14.84 -8.40
C ARG A 38 -5.99 14.67 -6.99
N ARG A 39 -6.83 14.77 -5.95
CA ARG A 39 -6.41 14.61 -4.55
C ARG A 39 -6.27 13.13 -4.22
N GLY A 40 -5.25 12.81 -3.43
CA GLY A 40 -4.92 11.44 -3.05
C GLY A 40 -4.46 11.31 -1.62
N LEU A 41 -3.78 10.20 -1.33
CA LEU A 41 -3.08 10.00 -0.06
C LEU A 41 -2.01 11.08 0.15
N SER A 42 -1.71 11.40 1.41
CA SER A 42 -0.67 12.37 1.74
C SER A 42 0.69 11.97 1.16
N HIS A 43 1.46 12.95 0.71
CA HIS A 43 2.81 12.74 0.20
C HIS A 43 3.88 12.78 1.31
N LEU A 44 3.50 13.11 2.55
CA LEU A 44 4.40 13.15 3.70
C LEU A 44 5.10 11.81 3.84
N ASN A 45 6.44 11.80 3.89
CA ASN A 45 7.28 10.59 4.00
C ASN A 45 7.11 9.55 2.87
N ARG A 46 6.44 9.88 1.77
CA ARG A 46 6.25 8.96 0.64
C ARG A 46 7.61 8.52 0.05
N PRO A 47 7.84 7.22 -0.22
CA PRO A 47 9.10 6.75 -0.78
C PRO A 47 9.48 7.49 -2.07
N VAL A 48 10.75 7.88 -2.21
CA VAL A 48 11.23 8.65 -3.37
C VAL A 48 10.99 7.88 -4.67
N MET A 49 11.25 6.57 -4.65
CA MET A 49 11.00 5.66 -5.77
C MET A 49 9.54 5.70 -6.27
N LEU A 50 8.57 5.93 -5.38
CA LEU A 50 7.17 6.11 -5.77
C LEU A 50 6.92 7.48 -6.43
N ASN A 51 7.58 8.55 -5.97
CA ASN A 51 7.51 9.86 -6.62
C ASN A 51 8.01 9.79 -8.06
N ASP A 52 9.16 9.14 -8.25
CA ASP A 52 9.78 8.99 -9.57
C ASP A 52 8.87 8.20 -10.52
N TRP A 53 8.30 7.10 -10.03
CA TRP A 53 7.34 6.31 -10.80
C TRP A 53 6.10 7.10 -11.22
N ILE A 54 5.50 7.85 -10.29
CA ILE A 54 4.33 8.70 -10.57
C ILE A 54 4.69 9.77 -11.62
N SER A 55 5.87 10.37 -11.50
CA SER A 55 6.37 11.40 -12.40
C SER A 55 6.65 10.86 -13.81
N ASN A 56 7.14 9.61 -13.88
CA ASN A 56 7.32 8.86 -15.13
C ASN A 56 6.02 8.23 -15.66
N GLN A 57 4.88 8.88 -15.41
CA GLN A 57 3.55 8.43 -15.86
C GLN A 57 3.21 6.99 -15.45
N ARG A 58 3.76 6.52 -14.32
CA ARG A 58 3.54 5.16 -13.79
C ARG A 58 4.01 4.08 -14.76
N ALA A 59 4.98 4.42 -15.61
CA ALA A 59 5.62 3.52 -16.56
C ALA A 59 6.95 2.98 -16.03
N GLY A 60 7.35 1.82 -16.54
CA GLY A 60 8.63 1.18 -16.22
C GLY A 60 8.53 0.14 -15.10
N ALA A 61 9.29 -0.95 -15.27
CA ALA A 61 9.63 -1.85 -14.18
C ALA A 61 10.73 -1.18 -13.36
N ILE A 62 10.51 -0.96 -12.07
CA ILE A 62 11.56 -0.39 -11.24
C ILE A 62 12.45 -1.53 -10.76
N SER A 63 13.56 -1.76 -11.46
CA SER A 63 14.58 -2.75 -11.07
C SER A 63 15.43 -2.30 -9.88
N ALA A 64 14.97 -1.33 -9.07
CA ALA A 64 15.78 -0.67 -8.05
C ALA A 64 15.93 -1.48 -6.75
N LEU A 65 15.18 -2.56 -6.58
CA LEU A 65 15.26 -3.43 -5.40
C LEU A 65 16.04 -4.70 -5.73
N SER A 66 17.31 -4.55 -6.08
CA SER A 66 18.19 -5.65 -6.51
C SER A 66 19.09 -6.20 -5.39
N THR A 67 19.13 -5.57 -4.22
CA THR A 67 19.97 -5.98 -3.10
C THR A 67 19.22 -5.92 -1.77
N GLY A 68 19.65 -6.74 -0.80
CA GLY A 68 19.05 -6.79 0.54
C GLY A 68 18.97 -5.44 1.24
N PRO A 69 20.06 -4.65 1.29
CA PRO A 69 20.05 -3.32 1.88
C PRO A 69 19.06 -2.35 1.22
N LEU A 70 18.89 -2.42 -0.11
CA LEU A 70 17.92 -1.58 -0.82
C LEU A 70 16.48 -1.98 -0.48
N VAL A 71 16.18 -3.29 -0.44
CA VAL A 71 14.86 -3.80 -0.03
C VAL A 71 14.55 -3.40 1.41
N GLN A 72 15.52 -3.55 2.32
CA GLN A 72 15.35 -3.18 3.73
C GLN A 72 15.11 -1.68 3.92
N ARG A 73 15.86 -0.83 3.21
CA ARG A 73 15.66 0.61 3.22
C ARG A 73 14.27 0.96 2.70
N PHE A 74 13.87 0.38 1.58
CA PHE A 74 12.57 0.63 0.97
C PHE A 74 11.41 0.18 1.87
N ALA A 75 11.53 -0.98 2.53
CA ALA A 75 10.57 -1.44 3.53
C ALA A 75 10.40 -0.41 4.67
N LYS A 76 11.50 0.15 5.17
CA LYS A 76 11.47 1.19 6.22
C LYS A 76 10.80 2.48 5.73
N GLU A 77 11.11 2.92 4.51
CA GLU A 77 10.48 4.09 3.90
C GLU A 77 8.96 3.86 3.74
N LEU A 78 8.56 2.68 3.28
CA LEU A 78 7.15 2.30 3.13
C LEU A 78 6.41 2.31 4.47
N TRP A 79 6.98 1.72 5.52
CA TRP A 79 6.38 1.76 6.85
C TRP A 79 6.25 3.19 7.39
N THR A 80 7.29 4.01 7.22
CA THR A 80 7.26 5.42 7.64
C THR A 80 6.14 6.19 6.93
N TRP A 81 5.98 5.99 5.63
CA TRP A 81 4.87 6.57 4.88
C TRP A 81 3.52 6.04 5.37
N TRP A 82 3.38 4.72 5.44
CA TRP A 82 2.14 4.07 5.84
C TRP A 82 1.65 4.56 7.20
N CYS A 83 2.53 4.66 8.20
CA CYS A 83 2.20 5.19 9.52
C CYS A 83 1.78 6.67 9.47
N SER A 84 2.41 7.49 8.62
CA SER A 84 2.03 8.90 8.45
C SER A 84 0.65 9.11 7.80
N LEU A 85 0.14 8.10 7.09
CA LEU A 85 -1.20 8.13 6.47
C LEU A 85 -2.32 7.80 7.45
N GLN A 86 -1.97 7.22 8.60
CA GLN A 86 -2.98 6.63 9.46
C GLN A 86 -3.85 7.69 10.13
N PRO A 87 -5.14 7.39 10.34
CA PRO A 87 -6.01 8.25 11.13
C PRO A 87 -5.49 8.47 12.55
N LYS A 88 -5.82 9.62 13.15
CA LYS A 88 -5.37 10.00 14.50
C LYS A 88 -5.79 9.02 15.61
N TRP A 89 -6.90 8.31 15.40
CA TRP A 89 -7.38 7.31 16.36
C TRP A 89 -6.56 6.02 16.33
N ARG A 90 -5.65 5.85 15.35
CA ARG A 90 -4.82 4.67 15.23
C ARG A 90 -3.58 4.82 16.10
N CYS A 91 -3.43 3.94 17.08
CA CYS A 91 -2.23 3.89 17.91
C CYS A 91 -1.00 3.49 17.09
N MET A 92 0.13 4.13 17.36
CA MET A 92 1.45 3.74 16.85
C MET A 92 2.30 3.19 18.00
N THR A 93 3.16 2.25 17.68
CA THR A 93 4.21 1.75 18.57
C THR A 93 5.43 2.68 18.53
N SER A 94 6.34 2.50 19.49
CA SER A 94 7.56 3.32 19.61
C SER A 94 8.55 3.14 18.46
N ASP A 95 8.49 2.01 17.75
CA ASP A 95 9.26 1.73 16.53
C ASP A 95 8.59 2.26 15.25
N ASN A 96 7.58 3.13 15.40
CA ASN A 96 6.84 3.75 14.31
C ASN A 96 6.18 2.70 13.40
N ARG A 97 5.61 1.66 14.02
CA ARG A 97 4.73 0.68 13.38
C ARG A 97 3.28 0.88 13.84
N PRO A 98 2.30 0.37 13.09
CA PRO A 98 0.93 0.39 13.57
C PRO A 98 0.79 -0.51 14.80
N GLY A 99 0.18 0.03 15.86
CA GLY A 99 -0.19 -0.77 17.03
C GLY A 99 -1.31 -1.76 16.71
N PRO A 100 -1.58 -2.70 17.63
CA PRO A 100 -2.71 -3.62 17.50
C PRO A 100 -4.01 -2.86 17.27
N LEU A 101 -4.76 -3.28 16.25
CA LEU A 101 -6.04 -2.68 15.91
C LEU A 101 -7.16 -3.37 16.71
N LEU A 102 -7.48 -2.80 17.88
CA LEU A 102 -8.53 -3.33 18.76
C LEU A 102 -9.92 -2.87 18.33
N THR A 103 -10.03 -1.61 17.91
CA THR A 103 -11.29 -0.99 17.48
C THR A 103 -11.02 0.01 16.36
N PHE A 104 -11.94 0.10 15.40
CA PHE A 104 -11.94 1.17 14.41
C PHE A 104 -12.44 2.49 15.01
N GLY A 105 -11.80 3.59 14.64
CA GLY A 105 -12.33 4.92 14.91
C GLY A 105 -13.34 5.39 13.85
N SER A 106 -13.77 6.64 13.98
CA SER A 106 -14.81 7.23 13.12
C SER A 106 -14.27 8.14 12.01
N ASP A 107 -13.08 8.72 12.16
CA ASP A 107 -12.50 9.62 11.16
C ASP A 107 -11.64 8.86 10.14
N TRP A 108 -12.21 8.57 8.98
CA TRP A 108 -11.54 7.87 7.88
C TRP A 108 -11.01 8.80 6.79
N LYS A 109 -11.19 10.13 6.93
CA LYS A 109 -10.84 11.12 5.91
C LYS A 109 -9.41 11.02 5.36
N PRO A 110 -8.37 10.67 6.15
CA PRO A 110 -7.01 10.53 5.62
C PRO A 110 -6.87 9.39 4.61
N LEU A 111 -7.59 8.28 4.82
CA LEU A 111 -7.52 7.06 4.01
C LEU A 111 -8.64 6.93 2.99
N HIS A 112 -9.74 7.68 3.16
CA HIS A 112 -10.82 7.76 2.19
C HIS A 112 -10.38 8.57 0.96
N LYS A 113 -9.64 7.88 0.08
CA LYS A 113 -9.04 8.36 -1.16
C LYS A 113 -9.16 7.25 -2.19
N TRP A 114 -9.47 7.59 -3.42
CA TRP A 114 -9.59 6.66 -4.55
C TRP A 114 -8.87 7.25 -5.78
N GLY A 115 -8.87 6.54 -6.90
CA GLY A 115 -8.18 6.96 -8.11
C GLY A 115 -6.67 6.70 -8.10
N ASN A 116 -5.98 7.22 -9.12
CA ASN A 116 -4.54 7.02 -9.33
C ASN A 116 -3.64 7.55 -8.21
N ASN A 117 -4.15 8.47 -7.39
CA ASN A 117 -3.43 9.06 -6.26
C ASN A 117 -3.94 8.50 -4.92
N GLY A 118 -4.95 7.61 -4.92
CA GLY A 118 -5.41 6.87 -3.75
C GLY A 118 -4.50 5.68 -3.44
N TRP A 119 -5.10 4.51 -3.25
CA TRP A 119 -4.40 3.31 -2.76
C TRP A 119 -3.47 2.65 -3.79
N LEU A 120 -3.55 3.02 -5.07
CA LEU A 120 -2.67 2.48 -6.11
C LEU A 120 -1.18 2.59 -5.74
N GLY A 121 -0.76 3.70 -5.14
CA GLY A 121 0.64 3.92 -4.77
C GLY A 121 1.14 2.96 -3.69
N ILE A 122 0.38 2.76 -2.60
CA ILE A 122 0.79 1.89 -1.49
C ILE A 122 0.83 0.42 -1.93
N ILE A 123 -0.15 -0.02 -2.72
CA ILE A 123 -0.23 -1.40 -3.23
C ILE A 123 0.91 -1.67 -4.23
N THR A 124 1.23 -0.67 -5.06
CA THR A 124 2.40 -0.72 -5.95
C THR A 124 3.71 -0.87 -5.18
N CYS A 125 3.89 -0.13 -4.08
CA CYS A 125 5.08 -0.31 -3.24
C CYS A 125 5.17 -1.71 -2.63
N LEU A 126 4.05 -2.28 -2.17
CA LEU A 126 4.01 -3.66 -1.65
C LEU A 126 4.37 -4.68 -2.74
N LYS A 127 3.91 -4.48 -3.98
CA LYS A 127 4.33 -5.28 -5.13
C LYS A 127 5.85 -5.23 -5.32
N TRP A 128 6.43 -4.03 -5.39
CA TRP A 128 7.88 -3.89 -5.61
C TRP A 128 8.70 -4.53 -4.49
N TRP A 129 8.28 -4.34 -3.23
CA TRP A 129 8.95 -5.01 -2.12
C TRP A 129 8.94 -6.53 -2.31
N ARG A 130 7.78 -7.14 -2.61
CA ARG A 130 7.71 -8.58 -2.85
C ARG A 130 8.61 -9.04 -3.99
N GLU A 131 8.59 -8.33 -5.11
CA GLU A 131 9.43 -8.65 -6.28
C GLU A 131 10.93 -8.56 -5.94
N GLY A 132 11.34 -7.55 -5.16
CA GLY A 132 12.72 -7.38 -4.72
C GLY A 132 13.25 -8.50 -3.83
N LEU A 133 12.38 -9.25 -3.15
CA LEU A 133 12.77 -10.41 -2.35
C LEU A 133 13.34 -11.55 -3.20
N ASN A 134 12.98 -11.63 -4.49
CA ASN A 134 13.47 -12.65 -5.41
C ASN A 134 14.98 -12.51 -5.68
N SER A 135 15.54 -11.32 -5.48
CA SER A 135 16.97 -11.04 -5.66
C SER A 135 17.82 -11.37 -4.42
N LEU A 136 17.22 -11.82 -3.32
CA LEU A 136 17.90 -12.03 -2.04
C LEU A 136 18.26 -13.50 -1.78
N SER A 137 19.28 -13.71 -0.95
CA SER A 137 19.57 -15.01 -0.34
C SER A 137 18.41 -15.48 0.55
N ASP A 138 18.24 -16.78 0.76
CA ASP A 138 17.15 -17.31 1.58
C ASP A 138 17.17 -16.75 3.02
N LYS A 139 18.36 -16.57 3.59
CA LYS A 139 18.53 -16.01 4.94
C LYS A 139 18.02 -14.58 5.05
N ASP A 140 18.38 -13.71 4.10
CA ASP A 140 17.97 -12.30 4.10
C ASP A 140 16.50 -12.14 3.68
N ARG A 141 16.00 -13.06 2.85
CA ARG A 141 14.63 -13.08 2.35
C ARG A 141 13.61 -13.30 3.47
N LEU A 142 13.83 -14.30 4.33
CA LEU A 142 12.83 -14.73 5.33
C LEU A 142 12.34 -13.60 6.23
N GLN A 143 13.25 -12.77 6.75
CA GLN A 143 12.89 -11.68 7.66
C GLN A 143 12.12 -10.57 6.95
N LEU A 144 12.53 -10.20 5.73
CA LEU A 144 11.86 -9.17 4.94
C LEU A 144 10.53 -9.66 4.36
N GLU A 145 10.40 -10.95 4.10
CA GLU A 145 9.15 -11.60 3.68
C GLU A 145 8.13 -11.60 4.82
N ALA A 146 8.53 -11.95 6.04
CA ALA A 146 7.66 -11.86 7.22
C ALA A 146 7.18 -10.41 7.44
N ASP A 147 8.06 -9.43 7.30
CA ASP A 147 7.70 -8.02 7.44
C ASP A 147 6.78 -7.53 6.31
N TRP A 148 6.99 -8.03 5.09
CA TRP A 148 6.08 -7.79 3.96
C TRP A 148 4.67 -8.33 4.24
N PHE A 149 4.55 -9.55 4.80
CA PHE A 149 3.26 -10.09 5.20
C PHE A 149 2.56 -9.24 6.26
N CYS A 150 3.30 -8.72 7.24
CA CYS A 150 2.78 -7.76 8.20
C CYS A 150 2.23 -6.51 7.52
N ALA A 151 2.95 -5.95 6.55
CA ALA A 151 2.53 -4.78 5.79
C ALA A 151 1.26 -5.03 4.98
N VAL A 152 1.20 -6.13 4.21
CA VAL A 152 0.01 -6.51 3.42
C VAL A 152 -1.20 -6.73 4.32
N SER A 153 -1.02 -7.45 5.43
CA SER A 153 -2.08 -7.72 6.40
C SER A 153 -2.63 -6.42 6.98
N ASP A 154 -1.75 -5.50 7.37
CA ASP A 154 -2.12 -4.24 7.97
C ASP A 154 -2.87 -3.31 7.00
N VAL A 155 -2.33 -3.15 5.79
CA VAL A 155 -2.94 -2.35 4.72
C VAL A 155 -4.31 -2.93 4.33
N SER A 156 -4.44 -4.26 4.25
CA SER A 156 -5.71 -4.93 3.97
C SER A 156 -6.75 -4.67 5.05
N LYS A 157 -6.38 -4.81 6.34
CA LYS A 157 -7.28 -4.55 7.47
C LYS A 157 -7.80 -3.12 7.48
N MET A 158 -6.93 -2.15 7.19
CA MET A 158 -7.36 -0.75 7.12
C MET A 158 -8.27 -0.47 5.92
N LEU A 159 -7.98 -1.06 4.76
CA LEU A 159 -8.83 -0.91 3.58
C LEU A 159 -10.20 -1.58 3.77
N GLN A 160 -10.23 -2.76 4.38
CA GLN A 160 -11.47 -3.43 4.75
C GLN A 160 -12.29 -2.58 5.73
N GLY A 161 -11.68 -2.07 6.80
CA GLY A 161 -12.34 -1.20 7.76
C GLY A 161 -12.90 0.08 7.12
N LEU A 162 -12.18 0.65 6.16
CA LEU A 162 -12.65 1.79 5.38
C LEU A 162 -13.90 1.44 4.55
N LEU A 163 -13.91 0.28 3.89
CA LEU A 163 -15.06 -0.19 3.10
C LEU A 163 -16.27 -0.45 3.99
N GLU A 164 -16.07 -1.09 5.14
CA GLU A 164 -17.13 -1.35 6.12
C GLU A 164 -17.71 -0.03 6.66
N TRP A 165 -16.86 0.95 6.98
CA TRP A 165 -17.30 2.28 7.39
C TRP A 165 -18.10 2.99 6.27
N TYR A 166 -17.58 2.96 5.04
CA TYR A 166 -18.23 3.61 3.91
C TYR A 166 -19.62 3.03 3.64
N SER A 167 -19.77 1.69 3.68
CA SER A 167 -21.04 1.00 3.47
C SER A 167 -22.12 1.35 4.50
N LYS A 168 -21.74 1.74 5.72
CA LYS A 168 -22.66 2.16 6.79
C LYS A 168 -23.02 3.64 6.70
N ALA A 169 -22.19 4.43 6.02
CA ALA A 169 -22.34 5.88 5.90
C ALA A 169 -23.06 6.31 4.60
N SER A 170 -23.10 5.43 3.59
CA SER A 170 -23.82 5.58 2.33
C SER A 170 -25.27 5.13 2.43
#